data_AF-A0A6L8U2P7-F1
#
_entry.id   AF-A0A6L8U2P7-F1
#
_cell.length_a   1.000
_cell.length_b   1.000
_cell.length_c   1.000
_cell.angle_alpha   90.00
_cell.angle_beta   90.00
_cell.angle_gamma   90.00
#
_symmetry.space_group_name_H-M   'P 1'
#
loop_
_entity.id
_entity.type
_entity.pdbx_description
1 polymer ?
#
loop_
_entity_poly.entity_id
_entity_poly.type
_entity_poly.pdbx_seq_one_letter_code
_entity_poly.pdbx_strand_id
1 'polypeptide(L)'
;ATCATLADFEKMLNEMPKPIGVDANFGVIDAHGGAAYYETGNFSWKKIDANDPALAPFGLIIRTNYSFTGDPDIGYGYIRYETASLALNMALAQKKLDPQNLINCISRNLSHSLTKENFRDDLPESSADTRFRHIDDFITRSSTASAMLVVGTLPGEDPASTMMWTLVGFPLTTLAVPVWVSAGKTLPAVVSMKDNMHAPLCDAAMTLKNQLFPIKRGSGPKYMNVALLLNKEKTGILQKVESVEKDIFVKTATLVAALPAKEKQQKEAILEHYKWLDGYIIQSYKELFGIEVK
;
A
#
# COMPACT_ATOMS: atom_id res chain seq x y z
N ALA A 1 -17.36 18.23 5.14
CA ALA A 1 -17.33 16.79 5.39
C ALA A 1 -18.51 16.45 6.31
N THR A 2 -19.21 15.34 6.08
CA THR A 2 -20.37 14.90 6.88
C THR A 2 -20.02 13.93 8.01
N CYS A 3 -18.80 13.41 8.05
CA CYS A 3 -18.31 12.53 9.12
C CYS A 3 -16.93 12.98 9.60
N ALA A 4 -16.72 13.08 10.91
CA ALA A 4 -15.44 13.39 11.54
C ALA A 4 -14.92 12.24 12.44
N THR A 5 -15.82 11.37 12.90
CA THR A 5 -15.53 10.26 13.82
C THR A 5 -16.07 8.93 13.30
N LEU A 6 -15.64 7.83 13.92
CA LEU A 6 -16.27 6.51 13.73
C LEU A 6 -17.80 6.56 13.97
N ALA A 7 -18.25 7.29 15.00
CA ALA A 7 -19.66 7.42 15.32
C ALA A 7 -20.46 8.13 14.22
N ASP A 8 -19.87 9.15 13.57
CA ASP A 8 -20.52 9.83 12.45
C ASP A 8 -20.64 8.89 11.23
N PHE A 9 -19.63 8.05 10.99
CA PHE A 9 -19.67 7.05 9.93
C PHE A 9 -20.74 5.98 10.19
N GLU A 10 -20.85 5.51 11.44
CA GLU A 10 -21.89 4.57 11.88
C GLU A 10 -23.29 5.17 11.72
N LYS A 11 -23.47 6.45 12.09
CA LYS A 11 -24.71 7.19 11.88
C LYS A 11 -25.06 7.28 10.39
N MET A 12 -24.09 7.62 9.54
CA MET A 12 -24.29 7.64 8.08
C MET A 12 -24.75 6.28 7.57
N LEU A 13 -24.08 5.18 7.95
CA LEU A 13 -24.47 3.83 7.56
C LEU A 13 -25.89 3.48 8.01
N ASN A 14 -26.32 3.92 9.20
CA ASN A 14 -27.68 3.67 9.70
C ASN A 14 -28.75 4.48 8.94
N GLU A 15 -28.43 5.71 8.53
CA GLU A 15 -29.36 6.63 7.87
C GLU A 15 -29.48 6.40 6.36
N MET A 16 -28.51 5.72 5.73
CA MET A 16 -28.57 5.40 4.30
C MET A 16 -29.82 4.55 3.94
N PRO A 17 -30.54 4.88 2.84
CA PRO A 17 -31.66 4.08 2.35
C PRO A 17 -31.27 2.61 2.18
N LYS A 18 -32.18 1.70 2.53
CA LYS A 18 -31.98 0.25 2.41
C LYS A 18 -32.71 -0.29 1.17
N PRO A 19 -32.11 -1.25 0.44
CA PRO A 19 -30.78 -1.81 0.65
C PRO A 19 -29.66 -0.79 0.37
N ILE A 20 -28.55 -0.88 1.10
CA ILE A 20 -27.38 0.01 0.92
C ILE A 20 -26.83 -0.11 -0.51
N GLY A 21 -26.99 -1.28 -1.14
CA GLY A 21 -26.51 -1.56 -2.49
C GLY A 21 -24.99 -1.69 -2.57
N VAL A 22 -24.35 -1.95 -1.44
CA VAL A 22 -22.90 -2.07 -1.31
C VAL A 22 -22.58 -3.41 -0.65
N ASP A 23 -22.00 -4.32 -1.44
CA ASP A 23 -21.32 -5.53 -0.94
C ASP A 23 -19.82 -5.21 -0.77
N ALA A 24 -19.52 -4.28 0.13
CA ALA A 24 -18.16 -3.84 0.41
C ALA A 24 -17.89 -3.77 1.91
N ASN A 25 -16.63 -3.57 2.25
CA ASN A 25 -16.20 -3.37 3.61
C ASN A 25 -15.39 -2.08 3.70
N PHE A 26 -15.40 -1.44 4.86
CA PHE A 26 -14.77 -0.14 5.05
C PHE A 26 -13.80 -0.20 6.22
N GLY A 27 -12.53 0.16 5.99
CA GLY A 27 -11.61 0.53 7.05
C GLY A 27 -11.73 2.03 7.30
N VAL A 28 -12.01 2.43 8.54
CA VAL A 28 -12.15 3.83 8.92
C VAL A 28 -11.21 4.11 10.08
N ILE A 29 -10.46 5.20 9.95
CA ILE A 29 -9.68 5.79 11.03
C ILE A 29 -10.13 7.25 11.21
N ASP A 30 -10.03 7.77 12.42
CA ASP A 30 -10.32 9.17 12.71
C ASP A 30 -9.19 9.85 13.51
N ALA A 31 -9.29 11.17 13.61
CA ALA A 31 -8.31 12.02 14.27
C ALA A 31 -8.33 11.92 15.81
N HIS A 32 -9.28 11.19 16.39
CA HIS A 32 -9.41 10.97 17.82
C HIS A 32 -8.87 9.61 18.26
N GLY A 33 -8.15 8.90 17.36
CA GLY A 33 -7.60 7.57 17.61
C GLY A 33 -8.59 6.44 17.37
N GLY A 34 -9.76 6.72 16.78
CA GLY A 34 -10.67 5.68 16.33
C GLY A 34 -10.06 4.90 15.15
N ALA A 35 -10.13 3.58 15.21
CA ALA A 35 -9.75 2.70 14.11
C ALA A 35 -10.67 1.47 14.10
N ALA A 36 -11.42 1.27 13.03
CA ALA A 36 -12.36 0.15 12.93
C ALA A 36 -12.51 -0.34 11.49
N TYR A 37 -12.89 -1.62 11.38
CA TYR A 37 -13.30 -2.23 10.13
C TYR A 37 -14.80 -2.55 10.18
N TYR A 38 -15.51 -2.20 9.13
CA TYR A 38 -16.95 -2.41 9.01
C TYR A 38 -17.20 -3.43 7.91
N GLU A 39 -17.72 -4.60 8.30
CA GLU A 39 -18.29 -5.56 7.36
C GLU A 39 -19.73 -5.16 7.06
N THR A 40 -20.01 -4.72 5.84
CA THR A 40 -21.33 -4.20 5.45
C THR A 40 -22.04 -5.14 4.49
N GLY A 41 -23.34 -5.28 4.68
CA GLY A 41 -24.24 -5.95 3.74
C GLY A 41 -25.44 -5.06 3.41
N ASN A 42 -26.37 -5.61 2.61
CA ASN A 42 -27.49 -4.83 2.08
C ASN A 42 -28.36 -4.14 3.14
N PHE A 43 -28.52 -4.73 4.34
CA PHE A 43 -29.46 -4.23 5.34
C PHE A 43 -28.82 -3.92 6.70
N SER A 44 -27.61 -4.40 6.95
CA SER A 44 -26.93 -4.29 8.24
C SER A 44 -25.43 -4.22 8.07
N TRP A 45 -24.73 -3.91 9.16
CA TRP A 45 -23.27 -3.90 9.20
C TRP A 45 -22.78 -4.40 10.57
N LYS A 46 -21.53 -4.84 10.61
CA LYS A 46 -20.82 -5.26 11.83
C LYS A 46 -19.53 -4.48 11.95
N LYS A 47 -19.33 -3.83 13.09
CA LYS A 47 -18.08 -3.16 13.44
C LYS A 47 -17.14 -4.15 14.10
N ILE A 48 -15.88 -4.08 13.70
CA ILE A 48 -14.74 -4.68 14.36
C ILE A 48 -13.81 -3.54 14.75
N ASP A 49 -13.82 -3.20 16.04
CA ASP A 49 -13.04 -2.07 16.57
C ASP A 49 -11.61 -2.52 16.88
N ALA A 50 -10.61 -1.82 16.34
CA ALA A 50 -9.20 -2.14 16.58
C ALA A 50 -8.76 -1.77 18.01
N ASN A 51 -9.52 -0.91 18.69
CA ASN A 51 -9.26 -0.51 20.07
C ASN A 51 -9.92 -1.44 21.10
N ASP A 52 -10.77 -2.38 20.67
CA ASP A 52 -11.38 -3.39 21.55
C ASP A 52 -10.45 -4.61 21.66
N PRO A 53 -9.81 -4.87 22.82
CA PRO A 53 -8.90 -5.99 22.97
C PRO A 53 -9.57 -7.37 22.84
N ALA A 54 -10.90 -7.46 22.97
CA ALA A 54 -11.63 -8.70 22.73
C ALA A 54 -11.71 -9.05 21.23
N LEU A 55 -11.69 -8.02 20.37
CA LEU A 55 -11.78 -8.16 18.90
C LEU A 55 -10.42 -8.07 18.22
N ALA A 56 -9.53 -7.22 18.74
CA ALA A 56 -8.17 -7.00 18.27
C ALA A 56 -7.20 -6.97 19.46
N PRO A 57 -6.83 -8.13 20.04
CA PRO A 57 -5.99 -8.21 21.24
C PRO A 57 -4.65 -7.45 21.17
N PHE A 58 -4.14 -7.27 19.95
CA PHE A 58 -2.90 -6.55 19.68
C PHE A 58 -3.09 -5.30 18.81
N GLY A 59 -4.33 -4.78 18.71
CA GLY A 59 -4.65 -3.65 17.85
C GLY A 59 -4.56 -3.93 16.36
N LEU A 60 -4.59 -5.22 15.96
CA LEU A 60 -4.42 -5.65 14.58
C LEU A 60 -5.72 -6.24 14.03
N ILE A 61 -6.19 -5.68 12.90
CA ILE A 61 -7.29 -6.23 12.12
C ILE A 61 -6.76 -6.58 10.73
N ILE A 62 -6.99 -7.82 10.30
CA ILE A 62 -6.58 -8.32 8.97
C ILE A 62 -7.84 -8.80 8.26
N ARG A 63 -8.02 -8.39 7.00
CA ARG A 63 -9.17 -8.75 6.17
C ARG A 63 -8.78 -8.94 4.72
N THR A 64 -9.49 -9.84 4.03
CA THR A 64 -9.37 -10.04 2.59
C THR A 64 -10.77 -10.15 1.96
N ASN A 65 -10.96 -10.88 0.86
CA ASN A 65 -12.20 -10.89 0.09
C ASN A 65 -13.16 -12.02 0.54
N TYR A 66 -13.23 -12.26 1.84
CA TYR A 66 -14.24 -13.11 2.50
C TYR A 66 -14.69 -12.43 3.81
N SER A 67 -15.84 -12.84 4.33
CA SER A 67 -16.44 -12.23 5.54
C SER A 67 -16.19 -13.10 6.77
N PHE A 68 -15.82 -12.47 7.89
CA PHE A 68 -15.72 -13.16 9.18
C PHE A 68 -17.05 -13.19 9.94
N THR A 69 -17.92 -12.22 9.65
CA THR A 69 -19.21 -12.07 10.33
C THR A 69 -20.40 -12.64 9.54
N GLY A 70 -20.18 -12.95 8.26
CA GLY A 70 -21.10 -13.67 7.37
C GLY A 70 -20.73 -15.15 7.24
N ASP A 71 -20.80 -15.70 6.03
CA ASP A 71 -20.36 -17.07 5.73
C ASP A 71 -18.85 -17.10 5.46
N PRO A 72 -18.03 -17.68 6.36
CA PRO A 72 -16.58 -17.67 6.22
C PRO A 72 -16.05 -18.60 5.13
N ASP A 73 -16.86 -19.53 4.61
CA ASP A 73 -16.46 -20.45 3.55
C ASP A 73 -16.73 -19.88 2.15
N ILE A 74 -17.42 -18.74 2.07
CA ILE A 74 -17.72 -18.03 0.81
C ILE A 74 -16.79 -16.83 0.64
N GLY A 75 -16.03 -16.84 -0.46
CA GLY A 75 -15.19 -15.72 -0.85
C GLY A 75 -13.84 -16.15 -1.43
N TYR A 76 -12.90 -15.21 -1.44
CA TYR A 76 -11.56 -15.41 -1.98
C TYR A 76 -10.49 -14.80 -1.07
N GLY A 77 -9.25 -15.24 -1.23
CA GLY A 77 -8.09 -14.63 -0.56
C GLY A 77 -7.69 -15.27 0.77
N TYR A 78 -8.15 -16.48 1.08
CA TYR A 78 -7.72 -17.23 2.27
C TYR A 78 -6.20 -17.37 2.37
N ILE A 79 -5.53 -17.70 1.26
CA ILE A 79 -4.06 -17.80 1.19
C ILE A 79 -3.42 -16.44 1.48
N ARG A 80 -3.96 -15.36 0.91
CA ARG A 80 -3.49 -13.98 1.14
C ARG A 80 -3.69 -13.55 2.58
N TYR A 81 -4.82 -13.91 3.19
CA TYR A 81 -5.10 -13.64 4.60
C TYR A 81 -4.08 -14.32 5.50
N GLU A 82 -3.80 -15.60 5.27
CA GLU A 82 -2.80 -16.34 6.05
C GLU A 82 -1.40 -15.74 5.85
N THR A 83 -1.01 -15.40 4.61
CA THR A 83 0.28 -14.74 4.34
C THR A 83 0.38 -13.39 5.08
N ALA A 84 -0.66 -12.56 5.01
CA ALA A 84 -0.70 -11.27 5.71
C ALA A 84 -0.69 -11.44 7.23
N SER A 85 -1.39 -12.44 7.75
CA SER A 85 -1.44 -12.79 9.18
C SER A 85 -0.06 -13.17 9.69
N LEU A 86 0.64 -14.07 9.02
CA LEU A 86 2.00 -14.45 9.38
C LEU A 86 2.95 -13.24 9.33
N ALA A 87 2.89 -12.44 8.26
CA ALA A 87 3.76 -11.28 8.07
C ALA A 87 3.53 -10.18 9.14
N LEU A 88 2.28 -9.82 9.41
CA LEU A 88 1.95 -8.75 10.38
C LEU A 88 2.19 -9.19 11.82
N ASN A 89 1.88 -10.44 12.18
CA ASN A 89 2.21 -10.95 13.52
C ASN A 89 3.72 -11.00 13.74
N MET A 90 4.50 -11.36 12.71
CA MET A 90 5.96 -11.31 12.80
C MET A 90 6.49 -9.87 12.93
N ALA A 91 5.94 -8.93 12.15
CA ALA A 91 6.30 -7.51 12.24
C ALA A 91 5.99 -6.95 13.64
N LEU A 92 4.82 -7.26 14.19
CA LEU A 92 4.41 -6.91 15.55
C LEU A 92 5.37 -7.49 16.60
N ALA A 93 5.65 -8.79 16.53
CA ALA A 93 6.57 -9.46 17.46
C ALA A 93 7.99 -8.87 17.43
N GLN A 94 8.44 -8.40 16.26
CA GLN A 94 9.72 -7.74 16.09
C GLN A 94 9.69 -6.23 16.36
N LYS A 95 8.52 -5.65 16.68
CA LYS A 95 8.28 -4.21 16.82
C LYS A 95 8.68 -3.39 15.58
N LYS A 96 8.46 -3.95 14.39
CA LYS A 96 8.76 -3.36 13.07
C LYS A 96 7.48 -2.93 12.35
N LEU A 97 6.76 -1.99 12.98
CA LEU A 97 5.49 -1.46 12.46
C LEU A 97 5.65 -0.08 11.79
N ASP A 98 6.88 0.37 11.54
CA ASP A 98 7.09 1.58 10.75
C ASP A 98 6.64 1.39 9.29
N PRO A 99 6.31 2.49 8.59
CA PRO A 99 5.77 2.42 7.22
C PRO A 99 6.61 1.60 6.24
N GLN A 100 7.93 1.71 6.31
CA GLN A 100 8.82 0.99 5.39
C GLN A 100 8.72 -0.53 5.61
N ASN A 101 8.77 -0.98 6.85
CA ASN A 101 8.63 -2.40 7.17
C ASN A 101 7.24 -2.95 6.80
N LEU A 102 6.17 -2.20 7.06
CA LEU A 102 4.80 -2.62 6.71
C LEU A 102 4.58 -2.74 5.19
N ILE A 103 5.04 -1.76 4.41
CA ILE A 103 4.96 -1.82 2.94
C ILE A 103 5.76 -3.01 2.41
N ASN A 104 6.95 -3.24 2.96
CA ASN A 104 7.82 -4.33 2.53
C ASN A 104 7.26 -5.72 2.88
N CYS A 105 6.71 -5.89 4.09
CA CYS A 105 6.21 -7.19 4.55
C CYS A 105 4.81 -7.52 4.04
N ILE A 106 4.06 -6.56 3.49
CA ILE A 106 2.72 -6.77 2.92
C ILE A 106 2.67 -6.50 1.42
N SER A 107 2.75 -5.24 1.00
CA SER A 107 2.60 -4.86 -0.41
C SER A 107 3.75 -5.37 -1.30
N ARG A 108 4.89 -5.75 -0.70
CA ARG A 108 6.03 -6.38 -1.38
C ARG A 108 6.38 -7.75 -0.84
N ASN A 109 5.39 -8.39 -0.21
CA ASN A 109 5.51 -9.75 0.23
C ASN A 109 5.65 -10.67 -0.99
N LEU A 110 6.72 -11.48 -0.98
CA LEU A 110 7.01 -12.45 -2.02
C LEU A 110 6.93 -13.88 -1.47
N SER A 111 6.09 -14.08 -0.45
CA SER A 111 5.84 -15.36 0.19
C SER A 111 4.41 -15.84 -0.06
N HIS A 112 4.23 -17.16 -0.05
CA HIS A 112 2.95 -17.81 -0.30
C HIS A 112 2.66 -18.85 0.78
N SER A 113 1.65 -18.58 1.61
CA SER A 113 1.35 -19.36 2.82
C SER A 113 0.97 -20.82 2.57
N LEU A 114 0.35 -21.15 1.44
CA LEU A 114 -0.05 -22.53 1.12
C LEU A 114 1.13 -23.36 0.60
N THR A 115 1.79 -22.93 -0.48
CA THR A 115 2.94 -23.62 -1.09
C THR A 115 4.23 -23.50 -0.27
N LYS A 116 4.26 -22.62 0.75
CA LYS A 116 5.45 -22.26 1.55
C LYS A 116 6.59 -21.66 0.71
N GLU A 117 6.27 -21.21 -0.49
CA GLU A 117 7.22 -20.62 -1.41
C GLU A 117 7.57 -19.19 -0.98
N ASN A 118 8.83 -18.82 -1.10
CA ASN A 118 9.27 -17.43 -1.03
C ASN A 118 10.23 -17.16 -2.20
N PHE A 119 9.94 -16.15 -3.01
CA PHE A 119 10.78 -15.85 -4.18
C PHE A 119 12.17 -15.36 -3.80
N ARG A 120 12.39 -14.93 -2.54
CA ARG A 120 13.72 -14.53 -2.04
C ARG A 120 14.61 -15.72 -1.70
N ASP A 121 14.06 -16.93 -1.53
CA ASP A 121 14.83 -18.11 -1.10
C ASP A 121 15.54 -18.82 -2.27
N ASP A 122 15.03 -18.65 -3.49
CA ASP A 122 15.60 -19.18 -4.74
C ASP A 122 15.67 -18.08 -5.80
N LEU A 123 16.76 -17.31 -5.74
CA LEU A 123 17.03 -16.22 -6.68
C LEU A 123 17.69 -16.74 -7.96
N PRO A 124 17.21 -16.31 -9.14
CA PRO A 124 17.92 -16.45 -10.40
C PRO A 124 19.32 -15.83 -10.32
N GLU A 125 20.28 -16.35 -11.10
CA GLU A 125 21.66 -15.83 -11.10
C GLU A 125 21.68 -14.37 -11.59
N SER A 126 20.99 -14.10 -12.71
CA SER A 126 20.95 -12.79 -13.37
C SER A 126 19.60 -12.55 -14.03
N SER A 127 19.40 -11.35 -14.57
CA SER A 127 18.21 -11.02 -15.38
C SER A 127 18.12 -11.82 -16.69
N ALA A 128 19.20 -12.48 -17.13
CA ALA A 128 19.20 -13.33 -18.31
C ALA A 128 18.61 -14.73 -18.04
N ASP A 129 18.58 -15.18 -16.78
CA ASP A 129 18.05 -16.48 -16.34
C ASP A 129 16.52 -16.47 -16.28
N THR A 130 15.86 -16.31 -17.44
CA THR A 130 14.40 -16.22 -17.57
C THR A 130 13.71 -17.32 -16.75
N ARG A 131 12.97 -16.94 -15.71
CA ARG A 131 12.34 -17.87 -14.76
C ARG A 131 10.91 -17.45 -14.44
N PHE A 132 9.93 -18.18 -14.96
CA PHE A 132 8.51 -17.89 -14.73
C PHE A 132 7.98 -18.62 -13.50
N ARG A 133 7.34 -17.89 -12.57
CA ARG A 133 6.66 -18.44 -11.39
C ARG A 133 5.23 -17.93 -11.29
N HIS A 134 4.34 -18.79 -10.79
CA HIS A 134 2.91 -18.47 -10.64
C HIS A 134 2.70 -17.46 -9.49
N ILE A 135 1.81 -16.47 -9.64
CA ILE A 135 1.65 -15.36 -8.67
C ILE A 135 0.20 -15.07 -8.21
N ASP A 136 -0.80 -15.78 -8.71
CA ASP A 136 -2.23 -15.37 -8.58
C ASP A 136 -2.73 -15.24 -7.11
N ASP A 137 -2.15 -16.00 -6.18
CA ASP A 137 -2.51 -16.00 -4.75
C ASP A 137 -1.50 -15.31 -3.82
N PHE A 138 -0.49 -14.63 -4.37
CA PHE A 138 0.34 -13.71 -3.60
C PHE A 138 -0.47 -12.45 -3.25
N ILE A 139 -0.05 -11.73 -2.19
CA ILE A 139 -0.70 -10.47 -1.81
C ILE A 139 -0.68 -9.48 -2.98
N THR A 140 0.50 -9.29 -3.56
CA THR A 140 0.67 -8.54 -4.81
C THR A 140 0.74 -9.49 -5.99
N ARG A 141 -0.29 -9.43 -6.83
CA ARG A 141 -0.49 -10.30 -8.00
C ARG A 141 -0.67 -9.47 -9.26
N SER A 142 -0.76 -10.10 -10.42
CA SER A 142 -0.80 -9.39 -11.71
C SER A 142 -1.94 -8.38 -11.86
N SER A 143 -3.07 -8.57 -11.17
CA SER A 143 -4.19 -7.62 -11.14
C SER A 143 -4.05 -6.50 -10.10
N THR A 144 -3.05 -6.54 -9.22
CA THR A 144 -2.80 -5.45 -8.26
C THR A 144 -2.42 -4.18 -9.03
N ALA A 145 -3.18 -3.11 -8.80
CA ALA A 145 -3.06 -1.84 -9.51
C ALA A 145 -2.37 -0.74 -8.70
N SER A 146 -2.40 -0.83 -7.36
CA SER A 146 -1.80 0.10 -6.42
C SER A 146 -1.77 -0.48 -5.02
N ALA A 147 -1.08 0.21 -4.11
CA ALA A 147 -1.22 0.04 -2.67
C ALA A 147 -1.17 1.41 -1.97
N MET A 148 -1.74 1.49 -0.77
CA MET A 148 -1.62 2.66 0.08
C MET A 148 -1.51 2.26 1.55
N LEU A 149 -0.86 3.10 2.33
CA LEU A 149 -0.80 3.01 3.79
C LEU A 149 -1.14 4.38 4.36
N VAL A 150 -2.24 4.48 5.11
CA VAL A 150 -2.61 5.71 5.80
C VAL A 150 -2.06 5.65 7.22
N VAL A 151 -1.35 6.70 7.62
CA VAL A 151 -0.83 6.91 8.98
C VAL A 151 -1.67 8.01 9.62
N GLY A 152 -2.56 7.59 10.52
CA GLY A 152 -3.36 8.50 11.34
C GLY A 152 -2.55 9.16 12.44
N THR A 153 -3.26 9.86 13.32
CA THR A 153 -2.70 10.59 14.46
C THR A 153 -3.18 9.97 15.77
N LEU A 154 -2.35 10.05 16.82
CA LEU A 154 -2.74 9.62 18.16
C LEU A 154 -3.67 10.65 18.81
N PRO A 155 -4.46 10.25 19.83
CA PRO A 155 -5.27 11.19 20.59
C PRO A 155 -4.44 12.37 21.12
N GLY A 156 -4.79 13.59 20.72
CA GLY A 156 -4.11 14.83 21.12
C GLY A 156 -2.98 15.29 20.19
N GLU A 157 -2.63 14.52 19.16
CA GLU A 157 -1.76 14.99 18.07
C GLU A 157 -2.53 15.87 17.08
N ASP A 158 -1.81 16.68 16.31
CA ASP A 158 -2.41 17.55 15.29
C ASP A 158 -2.93 16.69 14.11
N PRO A 159 -4.25 16.64 13.85
CA PRO A 159 -4.84 15.86 12.76
C PRO A 159 -4.28 16.19 11.38
N ALA A 160 -3.76 17.42 11.19
CA ALA A 160 -3.12 17.86 9.95
C ALA A 160 -1.82 17.09 9.63
N SER A 161 -1.26 16.40 10.61
CA SER A 161 -0.09 15.52 10.47
C SER A 161 -0.42 14.16 9.83
N THR A 162 -1.71 13.83 9.68
CA THR A 162 -2.16 12.62 8.98
C THR A 162 -1.57 12.56 7.58
N MET A 163 -0.98 11.42 7.26
CA MET A 163 -0.29 11.21 5.98
C MET A 163 -0.67 9.87 5.35
N MET A 164 -0.38 9.74 4.06
CA MET A 164 -0.59 8.53 3.29
C MET A 164 0.66 8.24 2.47
N TRP A 165 1.17 7.01 2.54
CA TRP A 165 2.12 6.49 1.57
C TRP A 165 1.35 5.92 0.39
N THR A 166 1.66 6.37 -0.81
CA THR A 166 1.00 5.95 -2.05
C THR A 166 1.97 5.20 -2.95
N LEU A 167 1.58 4.00 -3.37
CA LEU A 167 2.26 3.20 -4.38
C LEU A 167 1.35 3.15 -5.60
N VAL A 168 1.44 4.16 -6.47
CA VAL A 168 0.64 4.23 -7.70
C VAL A 168 1.22 3.31 -8.77
N GLY A 169 0.38 2.46 -9.37
CA GLY A 169 0.84 1.39 -10.25
C GLY A 169 1.22 0.13 -9.48
N PHE A 170 1.87 -0.82 -10.17
CA PHE A 170 2.14 -2.14 -9.59
C PHE A 170 3.15 -2.06 -8.42
N PRO A 171 2.81 -2.52 -7.19
CA PRO A 171 3.62 -2.27 -5.98
C PRO A 171 5.05 -2.80 -6.01
N LEU A 172 5.34 -3.79 -6.86
CA LEU A 172 6.69 -4.36 -7.01
C LEU A 172 7.58 -3.57 -7.97
N THR A 173 7.04 -2.58 -8.68
CA THR A 173 7.74 -1.81 -9.72
C THR A 173 7.54 -0.30 -9.59
N THR A 174 6.93 0.15 -8.50
CA THR A 174 6.68 1.56 -8.18
C THR A 174 7.32 1.95 -6.86
N LEU A 175 7.51 3.25 -6.65
CA LEU A 175 7.99 3.83 -5.39
C LEU A 175 6.81 4.26 -4.50
N ALA A 176 7.02 4.21 -3.20
CA ALA A 176 6.16 4.74 -2.16
C ALA A 176 6.39 6.23 -2.03
N VAL A 177 5.36 7.02 -2.33
CA VAL A 177 5.38 8.47 -2.30
C VAL A 177 4.50 8.95 -1.16
N PRO A 178 5.06 9.65 -0.15
CA PRO A 178 4.29 10.16 0.97
C PRO A 178 3.54 11.43 0.57
N VAL A 179 2.29 11.54 1.02
CA VAL A 179 1.44 12.72 0.87
C VAL A 179 0.73 13.05 2.18
N TRP A 180 0.47 14.32 2.46
CA TRP A 180 -0.10 14.81 3.71
C TRP A 180 -1.43 15.52 3.50
N VAL A 181 -2.33 15.38 4.47
CA VAL A 181 -3.62 16.10 4.50
C VAL A 181 -3.40 17.62 4.53
N SER A 182 -2.40 18.09 5.28
CA SER A 182 -2.05 19.53 5.41
C SER A 182 -1.56 20.17 4.10
N ALA A 183 -1.13 19.39 3.10
CA ALA A 183 -0.82 19.92 1.77
C ALA A 183 -2.08 20.37 1.00
N GLY A 184 -3.27 19.99 1.46
CA GLY A 184 -4.55 20.34 0.86
C GLY A 184 -4.69 19.70 -0.53
N LYS A 185 -4.91 20.53 -1.55
CA LYS A 185 -5.12 20.07 -2.94
C LYS A 185 -3.81 19.78 -3.69
N THR A 186 -2.66 20.07 -3.09
CA THR A 186 -1.37 19.91 -3.75
C THR A 186 -0.80 18.53 -3.45
N LEU A 187 -0.41 17.81 -4.49
CA LEU A 187 0.27 16.51 -4.43
C LEU A 187 1.61 16.61 -5.20
N PRO A 188 2.57 15.72 -4.96
CA PRO A 188 3.75 15.60 -5.83
C PRO A 188 3.31 15.35 -7.28
N ALA A 189 3.93 16.02 -8.23
CA ALA A 189 3.59 15.92 -9.65
C ALA A 189 3.70 14.46 -10.15
N VAL A 190 4.66 13.68 -9.64
CA VAL A 190 4.87 12.29 -10.08
C VAL A 190 3.69 11.35 -9.75
N VAL A 191 2.87 11.66 -8.75
CA VAL A 191 1.66 10.88 -8.39
C VAL A 191 0.35 11.60 -8.70
N SER A 192 0.43 12.84 -9.18
CA SER A 192 -0.74 13.63 -9.53
C SER A 192 -1.35 13.15 -10.85
N MET A 193 -2.69 13.12 -10.88
CA MET A 193 -3.43 12.82 -12.10
C MET A 193 -3.33 13.99 -13.08
N LYS A 194 -2.92 13.70 -14.31
CA LYS A 194 -2.90 14.64 -15.44
C LYS A 194 -4.25 14.65 -16.16
N ASP A 195 -4.42 15.58 -17.10
CA ASP A 195 -5.66 15.74 -17.87
C ASP A 195 -6.09 14.49 -18.64
N ASN A 196 -5.14 13.60 -18.97
CA ASN A 196 -5.42 12.32 -19.63
C ASN A 196 -5.85 11.20 -18.66
N MET A 197 -6.03 11.49 -17.37
CA MET A 197 -6.34 10.52 -16.30
C MET A 197 -5.19 9.57 -15.93
N HIS A 198 -3.94 9.90 -16.30
CA HIS A 198 -2.74 9.14 -15.92
C HIS A 198 -1.88 9.90 -14.89
N ALA A 199 -1.13 9.15 -14.08
CA ALA A 199 -0.09 9.69 -13.21
C ALA A 199 1.30 9.26 -13.73
N PRO A 200 2.31 10.16 -13.80
CA PRO A 200 3.63 9.86 -14.37
C PRO A 200 4.29 8.60 -13.80
N LEU A 201 4.30 8.46 -12.47
CA LEU A 201 4.91 7.32 -11.79
C LEU A 201 4.15 6.02 -12.05
N CYS A 202 2.82 6.09 -12.21
CA CYS A 202 2.01 4.93 -12.56
C CYS A 202 2.39 4.39 -13.94
N ASP A 203 2.53 5.26 -14.94
CA ASP A 203 2.92 4.86 -16.30
C ASP A 203 4.32 4.22 -16.34
N ALA A 204 5.27 4.79 -15.59
CA ALA A 204 6.60 4.23 -15.43
C ALA A 204 6.57 2.85 -14.75
N ALA A 205 5.81 2.71 -13.66
CA ALA A 205 5.64 1.44 -12.94
C ALA A 205 4.99 0.37 -13.82
N MET A 206 4.00 0.75 -14.63
CA MET A 206 3.32 -0.17 -15.55
C MET A 206 4.20 -0.60 -16.73
N THR A 207 5.11 0.28 -17.19
CA THR A 207 6.15 -0.07 -18.16
C THR A 207 7.05 -1.18 -17.63
N LEU A 208 7.51 -1.06 -16.38
CA LEU A 208 8.31 -2.09 -15.70
C LEU A 208 7.50 -3.37 -15.43
N LYS A 209 6.24 -3.26 -14.99
CA LYS A 209 5.34 -4.41 -14.82
C LYS A 209 5.20 -5.21 -16.11
N ASN A 210 5.09 -4.55 -17.26
CA ASN A 210 4.95 -5.23 -18.54
C ASN A 210 6.16 -6.09 -18.91
N GLN A 211 7.36 -5.73 -18.46
CA GLN A 211 8.55 -6.55 -18.61
C GLN A 211 8.48 -7.83 -17.75
N LEU A 212 7.89 -7.74 -16.55
CA LEU A 212 7.70 -8.89 -15.65
C LEU A 212 6.66 -9.89 -16.18
N PHE A 213 5.67 -9.42 -16.94
CA PHE A 213 4.57 -10.24 -17.48
C PHE A 213 4.49 -10.15 -19.02
N PRO A 214 5.49 -10.68 -19.75
CA PRO A 214 5.53 -10.57 -21.22
C PRO A 214 4.46 -11.44 -21.91
N ILE A 215 3.98 -12.51 -21.27
CA ILE A 215 2.98 -13.42 -21.84
C ILE A 215 1.58 -12.92 -21.50
N LYS A 216 0.87 -12.36 -22.47
CA LYS A 216 -0.48 -11.79 -22.26
C LYS A 216 -1.64 -12.74 -22.57
N ARG A 217 -1.38 -13.81 -23.35
CA ARG A 217 -2.41 -14.77 -23.81
C ARG A 217 -2.76 -15.80 -22.73
N GLY A 218 -4.02 -16.22 -22.69
CA GLY A 218 -4.49 -17.28 -21.79
C GLY A 218 -4.11 -17.01 -20.33
N SER A 219 -3.57 -18.03 -19.65
CA SER A 219 -3.11 -17.92 -18.26
C SER A 219 -1.76 -17.18 -18.09
N GLY A 220 -1.18 -16.64 -19.16
CA GLY A 220 0.11 -15.94 -19.13
C GLY A 220 0.25 -14.87 -18.03
N PRO A 221 -0.75 -13.99 -17.81
CA PRO A 221 -0.70 -12.99 -16.75
C PRO A 221 -0.58 -13.56 -15.33
N LYS A 222 -0.80 -14.87 -15.12
CA LYS A 222 -0.62 -15.52 -13.82
C LYS A 222 0.84 -15.89 -13.53
N TYR A 223 1.74 -15.75 -14.51
CA TYR A 223 3.15 -16.11 -14.39
C TYR A 223 4.05 -14.88 -14.55
N MET A 224 4.86 -14.63 -13.53
CA MET A 224 5.82 -13.53 -13.51
C MET A 224 7.23 -14.05 -13.82
N ASN A 225 7.98 -13.36 -14.69
CA ASN A 225 9.41 -13.59 -14.83
C ASN A 225 10.15 -13.01 -13.62
N VAL A 226 10.48 -13.85 -12.65
CA VAL A 226 11.06 -13.39 -11.37
C VAL A 226 12.51 -12.92 -11.49
N ALA A 227 13.24 -13.35 -12.52
CA ALA A 227 14.64 -12.94 -12.74
C ALA A 227 14.80 -11.43 -13.04
N LEU A 228 13.76 -10.84 -13.64
CA LEU A 228 13.68 -9.40 -13.88
C LEU A 228 13.26 -8.64 -12.62
N LEU A 229 12.58 -9.29 -11.68
CA LEU A 229 12.14 -8.67 -10.43
C LEU A 229 13.29 -8.62 -9.41
N LEU A 230 13.96 -9.76 -9.19
CA LEU A 230 15.06 -9.93 -8.24
C LEU A 230 16.02 -11.04 -8.70
N ASN A 231 17.31 -10.85 -8.50
CA ASN A 231 18.36 -11.81 -8.84
C ASN A 231 19.60 -11.63 -7.95
N LYS A 232 20.57 -12.56 -8.05
CA LYS A 232 21.80 -12.56 -7.24
C LYS A 232 22.76 -11.42 -7.59
N GLU A 233 22.77 -10.98 -8.84
CA GLU A 233 23.53 -9.79 -9.31
C GLU A 233 22.97 -8.46 -8.77
N LYS A 234 21.81 -8.47 -8.10
CA LYS A 234 21.13 -7.28 -7.57
C LYS A 234 20.73 -6.26 -8.63
N THR A 235 20.45 -6.72 -9.84
CA THR A 235 20.04 -5.87 -10.97
C THR A 235 18.52 -5.82 -11.17
N GLY A 236 17.77 -6.60 -10.39
CA GLY A 236 16.31 -6.71 -10.51
C GLY A 236 15.57 -5.41 -10.20
N ILE A 237 14.36 -5.27 -10.77
CA ILE A 237 13.55 -4.06 -10.66
C ILE A 237 13.25 -3.71 -9.20
N LEU A 238 12.81 -4.70 -8.39
CA LEU A 238 12.47 -4.44 -6.99
C LEU A 238 13.69 -4.04 -6.17
N GLN A 239 14.85 -4.61 -6.45
CA GLN A 239 16.10 -4.29 -5.74
C GLN A 239 16.54 -2.85 -6.01
N LYS A 240 16.38 -2.36 -7.24
CA LYS A 240 16.60 -0.96 -7.61
C LYS A 240 15.56 -0.04 -6.97
N VAL A 241 14.28 -0.38 -7.03
CA VAL A 241 13.19 0.37 -6.38
C VAL A 241 13.42 0.50 -4.87
N GLU A 242 13.75 -0.60 -4.18
CA GLU A 242 14.03 -0.63 -2.74
C GLU A 242 15.21 0.29 -2.35
N SER A 243 16.23 0.40 -3.21
CA SER A 243 17.36 1.31 -2.96
C SER A 243 16.98 2.79 -2.97
N VAL A 244 16.13 3.21 -3.92
CA VAL A 244 15.64 4.59 -4.04
C VAL A 244 14.70 4.93 -2.89
N GLU A 245 13.80 4.01 -2.55
CA GLU A 245 12.86 4.23 -1.46
C GLU A 245 13.53 4.38 -0.11
N LYS A 246 14.64 3.69 0.13
CA LYS A 246 15.37 3.84 1.39
C LYS A 246 15.67 5.32 1.67
N ASP A 247 16.10 6.07 0.66
CA ASP A 247 16.38 7.50 0.79
C ASP A 247 15.10 8.31 1.00
N ILE A 248 14.00 7.95 0.31
CA ILE A 248 12.67 8.55 0.50
C ILE A 248 12.18 8.37 1.95
N PHE A 249 12.26 7.16 2.49
CA PHE A 249 11.84 6.88 3.86
C PHE A 249 12.72 7.62 4.88
N VAL A 250 14.04 7.63 4.71
CA VAL A 250 14.96 8.35 5.61
C VAL A 250 14.68 9.85 5.61
N LYS A 251 14.55 10.47 4.42
CA LYS A 251 14.30 11.91 4.33
C LYS A 251 12.90 12.28 4.83
N THR A 252 11.91 11.43 4.57
CA THR A 252 10.54 11.63 5.07
C THR A 252 10.48 11.51 6.59
N ALA A 253 11.14 10.51 7.18
CA ALA A 253 11.20 10.37 8.63
C ALA A 253 11.88 11.58 9.29
N THR A 254 12.94 12.11 8.66
CA THR A 254 13.62 13.34 9.11
C THR A 254 12.67 14.54 9.07
N LEU A 255 11.90 14.69 8.00
CA LEU A 255 10.88 15.75 7.89
C LEU A 255 9.82 15.60 8.98
N VAL A 256 9.23 14.41 9.14
CA VAL A 256 8.17 14.13 10.11
C VAL A 256 8.63 14.46 11.53
N ALA A 257 9.85 14.09 11.90
CA ALA A 257 10.42 14.39 13.22
C ALA A 257 10.67 15.90 13.45
N ALA A 258 10.78 16.69 12.38
CA ALA A 258 11.09 18.12 12.43
C ALA A 258 9.92 19.02 11.98
N LEU A 259 8.71 18.47 11.81
CA LEU A 259 7.57 19.23 11.30
C LEU A 259 7.24 20.40 12.24
N PRO A 260 7.17 21.64 11.73
CA PRO A 260 6.79 22.81 12.53
C PRO A 260 5.36 22.67 13.07
N ALA A 261 5.14 23.12 14.31
CA ALA A 261 3.79 23.19 14.90
C ALA A 261 2.90 24.28 14.27
N LYS A 262 3.48 25.24 13.54
CA LYS A 262 2.73 26.28 12.83
C LYS A 262 2.30 25.77 11.46
N GLU A 263 1.00 25.63 11.25
CA GLU A 263 0.37 25.09 10.02
C GLU A 263 0.98 25.63 8.72
N LYS A 264 1.19 26.94 8.61
CA LYS A 264 1.79 27.55 7.41
C LYS A 264 3.21 27.04 7.15
N GLN A 265 4.05 26.96 8.18
CA GLN A 265 5.44 26.50 8.07
C GLN A 265 5.50 25.00 7.80
N GLN A 266 4.58 24.24 8.40
CA GLN A 266 4.41 22.81 8.14
C GLN A 266 4.10 22.57 6.66
N LYS A 267 3.13 23.29 6.10
CA LYS A 267 2.76 23.19 4.69
C LYS A 267 3.92 23.57 3.78
N GLU A 268 4.64 24.65 4.07
CA GLU A 268 5.81 25.06 3.27
C GLU A 268 6.89 23.97 3.23
N ALA A 269 7.21 23.36 4.37
CA ALA A 269 8.18 22.25 4.45
C ALA A 269 7.73 21.01 3.67
N ILE A 270 6.45 20.66 3.74
CA ILE A 270 5.87 19.54 2.97
C ILE A 270 5.95 19.81 1.46
N LEU A 271 5.63 21.03 1.03
CA LEU A 271 5.71 21.40 -0.39
C LEU A 271 7.15 21.42 -0.92
N GLU A 272 8.12 21.79 -0.09
CA GLU A 272 9.54 21.65 -0.43
C GLU A 272 9.95 20.18 -0.57
N HIS A 273 9.48 19.32 0.34
CA HIS A 273 9.71 17.87 0.26
C HIS A 273 9.09 17.26 -1.00
N TYR A 274 7.89 17.69 -1.41
CA TYR A 274 7.28 17.27 -2.66
C TYR A 274 8.10 17.64 -3.90
N LYS A 275 8.64 18.87 -3.95
CA LYS A 275 9.53 19.28 -5.06
C LYS A 275 10.78 18.42 -5.13
N TRP A 276 11.35 18.07 -3.97
CA TRP A 276 12.48 17.16 -3.91
C TRP A 276 12.08 15.74 -4.37
N LEU A 277 10.94 15.21 -3.91
CA LEU A 277 10.43 13.90 -4.34
C LEU A 277 10.29 13.83 -5.85
N ASP A 278 9.66 14.84 -6.46
CA ASP A 278 9.46 14.90 -7.91
C ASP A 278 10.79 14.82 -8.65
N GLY A 279 11.75 15.69 -8.31
CA GLY A 279 13.07 15.70 -8.97
C GLY A 279 13.87 14.41 -8.75
N TYR A 280 13.87 13.90 -7.51
CA TYR A 280 14.62 12.71 -7.13
C TYR A 280 14.07 11.45 -7.80
N ILE A 281 12.75 11.28 -7.85
CA ILE A 281 12.09 10.13 -8.50
C ILE A 281 12.31 10.17 -10.00
N ILE A 282 12.12 11.33 -10.65
CA ILE A 282 12.35 11.50 -12.10
C ILE A 282 13.78 11.12 -12.46
N GLN A 283 14.77 11.64 -11.72
CA GLN A 283 16.18 11.35 -11.96
C GLN A 283 16.49 9.86 -11.74
N SER A 284 16.01 9.29 -10.63
CA SER A 284 16.27 7.89 -10.28
C SER A 284 15.71 6.92 -11.33
N TYR A 285 14.49 7.16 -11.85
CA TYR A 285 13.92 6.31 -12.90
C TYR A 285 14.70 6.42 -14.22
N LYS A 286 15.16 7.62 -14.56
CA LYS A 286 15.99 7.83 -15.76
C LYS A 286 17.33 7.10 -15.65
N GLU A 287 18.01 7.20 -14.51
CA GLU A 287 19.32 6.58 -14.30
C GLU A 287 19.24 5.05 -14.18
N LEU A 288 18.26 4.53 -13.42
CA LEU A 288 18.19 3.10 -13.09
C LEU A 288 17.48 2.25 -14.14
N PHE A 289 16.53 2.86 -14.87
CA PHE A 289 15.65 2.16 -15.81
C PHE A 289 15.63 2.78 -17.21
N GLY A 290 16.23 3.96 -17.43
CA GLY A 290 16.12 4.66 -18.70
C GLY A 290 14.70 5.15 -19.02
N ILE A 291 13.83 5.29 -18.01
CA ILE A 291 12.43 5.68 -18.16
C ILE A 291 12.26 7.15 -17.79
N GLU A 292 11.64 7.93 -18.68
CA GLU A 292 11.24 9.30 -18.37
C GLU A 292 9.90 9.32 -17.62
N VAL A 293 9.92 9.79 -16.37
CA VAL A 293 8.71 10.04 -15.58
C VAL A 293 8.23 11.45 -15.92
N LYS A 294 7.24 11.55 -16.80
CA LYS A 294 6.64 12.81 -17.27
C LYS A 294 5.14 12.71 -17.24
#